data_AF-A0A846X801-F1
#
_entry.id   AF-A0A846X801-F1
#
_cell.length_a   1.000
_cell.length_b   1.000
_cell.length_c   1.000
_cell.angle_alpha   90.00
_cell.angle_beta   90.00
_cell.angle_gamma   90.00
#
_symmetry.space_group_name_H-M   'P 1'
#
loop_
_entity.id
_entity.type
_entity.pdbx_description
1 polymer ?
#
loop_
_entity_poly.entity_id
_entity_poly.type
_entity_poly.pdbx_seq_one_letter_code
_entity_poly.pdbx_strand_id
1 'polypeptide(L)'
;MSFTGSLLGLRCMSRVRSGSIFDGWLIAAAVAIGGTGIWVMHFIAMLGFRIGGSAIKYDVPVTLASALIAMVVVWLGLCLAQQRSLGTRGLLIGGVVTGLGVGAMHYAGMYAMKTDVEIGYDWPTVALSMIIAVLAATAALWFTLNVRGTLATIGAALAMGMAVAGMHYTGMFAMHIGDQQHHMPPSGAGAAQLLTPLIVSVSLVTVGMLFHLGLTEVGGTTSLTRRPATENYWPTRD
;
A
#
# COMPACT_ATOMS: atom_id res chain seq x y z
N MET A 1 -6.02 0.39 8.71
CA MET A 1 -4.63 0.30 8.20
C MET A 1 -4.46 1.00 6.86
N SER A 2 -5.37 0.83 5.88
CA SER A 2 -5.24 1.48 4.57
C SER A 2 -5.13 3.00 4.60
N PHE A 3 -5.93 3.67 5.44
CA PHE A 3 -5.84 5.12 5.61
C PHE A 3 -4.45 5.56 6.08
N THR A 4 -3.92 4.96 7.15
CA THR A 4 -2.62 5.29 7.73
C THR A 4 -1.47 5.05 6.73
N GLY A 5 -1.47 3.90 6.04
CA GLY A 5 -0.45 3.60 5.03
C GLY A 5 -0.51 4.54 3.83
N SER A 6 -1.72 4.87 3.37
CA SER A 6 -1.91 5.83 2.27
C SER A 6 -1.47 7.25 2.67
N LEU A 7 -1.79 7.68 3.88
CA LEU A 7 -1.39 9.00 4.40
C LEU A 7 0.13 9.12 4.52
N LEU A 8 0.80 8.12 5.10
CA LEU A 8 2.26 8.07 5.20
C LEU A 8 2.91 8.03 3.81
N GLY A 9 2.35 7.24 2.90
CA GLY A 9 2.79 7.15 1.51
C GLY A 9 2.73 8.49 0.78
N LEU A 10 1.60 9.18 0.86
CA LEU A 10 1.42 10.51 0.25
C LEU A 10 2.37 11.55 0.85
N ARG A 11 2.68 11.47 2.15
CA ARG A 11 3.68 12.32 2.81
C ARG A 11 5.10 12.00 2.36
N CYS A 12 5.46 10.73 2.15
CA CYS A 12 6.75 10.37 1.57
C CYS A 12 6.86 10.89 0.12
N MET A 13 5.79 10.75 -0.68
CA MET A 13 5.73 11.24 -2.05
C MET A 13 5.80 12.76 -2.17
N SER A 14 5.33 13.52 -1.17
CA SER A 14 5.53 14.97 -1.17
C SER A 14 7.01 15.35 -1.04
N ARG A 15 7.81 14.56 -0.31
CA ARG A 15 9.27 14.76 -0.16
C ARG A 15 10.06 14.38 -1.40
N VAL A 16 9.67 13.31 -2.10
CA VAL A 16 10.26 12.96 -3.40
C VAL A 16 10.11 14.12 -4.39
N ARG A 17 8.93 14.75 -4.42
CA ARG A 17 8.63 15.88 -5.31
C ARG A 17 9.40 17.17 -4.98
N SER A 18 9.81 17.36 -3.72
CA SER A 18 10.57 18.55 -3.30
C SER A 18 12.08 18.46 -3.56
N GLY A 19 12.56 17.42 -4.26
CA GLY A 19 13.95 17.32 -4.74
C GLY A 19 14.88 16.45 -3.89
N SER A 20 14.39 15.83 -2.82
CA SER A 20 15.14 14.85 -2.01
C SER A 20 14.97 13.45 -2.64
N ILE A 21 15.56 13.26 -3.83
CA ILE A 21 15.53 11.96 -4.54
C ILE A 21 16.56 10.99 -3.93
N PHE A 22 17.58 11.49 -3.23
CA PHE A 22 18.70 10.70 -2.68
C PHE A 22 18.42 9.97 -1.35
N ASP A 23 17.26 10.19 -0.69
CA ASP A 23 17.02 9.72 0.69
C ASP A 23 16.10 8.49 0.81
N GLY A 24 15.83 7.76 -0.27
CA GLY A 24 15.02 6.52 -0.20
C GLY A 24 13.52 6.72 0.04
N TRP A 25 13.01 7.95 -0.04
CA TRP A 25 11.59 8.29 0.16
C TRP A 25 10.62 7.53 -0.76
N LEU A 26 11.08 7.15 -1.96
CA LEU A 26 10.31 6.34 -2.88
C LEU A 26 10.07 4.92 -2.33
N ILE A 27 11.11 4.32 -1.75
CA ILE A 27 11.03 3.00 -1.11
C ILE A 27 10.13 3.11 0.13
N ALA A 28 10.31 4.16 0.93
CA ALA A 28 9.44 4.44 2.07
C ALA A 28 7.97 4.56 1.64
N ALA A 29 7.67 5.30 0.56
CA ALA A 29 6.33 5.41 0.02
C ALA A 29 5.77 4.05 -0.42
N ALA A 30 6.57 3.20 -1.06
CA ALA A 30 6.15 1.86 -1.47
C ALA A 30 5.87 0.93 -0.28
N VAL A 31 6.69 0.99 0.78
CA VAL A 31 6.47 0.23 2.02
C VAL A 31 5.19 0.71 2.74
N ALA A 32 4.95 2.02 2.79
CA ALA A 32 3.73 2.57 3.39
C ALA A 32 2.48 2.26 2.57
N ILE A 33 2.48 2.49 1.26
CA ILE A 33 1.29 2.26 0.44
C ILE A 33 1.09 0.76 0.22
N GLY A 34 2.10 0.05 -0.30
CA GLY A 34 2.01 -1.38 -0.63
C GLY A 34 1.94 -2.27 0.59
N GLY A 35 2.84 -2.06 1.56
CA GLY A 35 2.89 -2.85 2.79
C GLY A 35 1.73 -2.54 3.73
N THR A 36 1.74 -1.37 4.36
CA THR A 36 0.74 -1.05 5.41
C THR A 36 -0.61 -0.63 4.85
N GLY A 37 -0.64 0.01 3.68
CA GLY A 37 -1.86 0.50 3.05
C GLY A 37 -2.68 -0.62 2.40
N ILE A 38 -2.03 -1.45 1.59
CA ILE A 38 -2.69 -2.45 0.76
C ILE A 38 -2.60 -3.83 1.41
N TRP A 39 -1.39 -4.38 1.60
CA TRP A 39 -1.21 -5.77 2.06
C TRP A 39 -1.78 -6.00 3.47
N VAL A 40 -1.42 -5.17 4.45
CA VAL A 40 -1.92 -5.33 5.83
C VAL A 40 -3.45 -5.26 5.88
N MET A 41 -4.09 -4.41 5.08
CA MET A 41 -5.56 -4.36 5.07
C MET A 41 -6.16 -5.68 4.55
N HIS A 42 -5.70 -6.15 3.39
CA HIS A 42 -6.19 -7.41 2.81
C HIS A 42 -5.96 -8.57 3.77
N PHE A 43 -4.77 -8.64 4.37
CA PHE A 43 -4.42 -9.73 5.26
C PHE A 43 -5.23 -9.70 6.56
N ILE A 44 -5.38 -8.54 7.22
CA ILE A 44 -6.23 -8.42 8.42
C ILE A 44 -7.70 -8.75 8.10
N ALA A 45 -8.20 -8.31 6.95
CA ALA A 45 -9.56 -8.61 6.53
C ALA A 45 -9.78 -10.12 6.33
N MET A 46 -8.81 -10.82 5.73
CA MET A 46 -8.83 -12.30 5.65
C MET A 46 -8.74 -12.97 7.03
N LEU A 47 -7.89 -12.48 7.94
CA LEU A 47 -7.82 -13.01 9.31
C LEU A 47 -9.14 -12.89 10.07
N GLY A 48 -9.93 -11.86 9.75
CA GLY A 48 -11.28 -11.66 10.28
C GLY A 48 -12.35 -12.54 9.63
N PHE A 49 -12.07 -13.12 8.46
CA PHE A 49 -12.98 -14.02 7.78
C PHE A 49 -13.04 -15.36 8.51
N ARG A 50 -14.25 -15.88 8.70
CA ARG A 50 -14.50 -17.17 9.35
C ARG A 50 -15.51 -17.96 8.53
N ILE A 51 -15.19 -19.22 8.31
CA ILE A 51 -16.11 -20.19 7.73
C ILE A 51 -16.67 -21.00 8.90
N GLY A 52 -18.00 -21.13 8.98
CA GLY A 52 -18.66 -21.83 10.08
C GLY A 52 -18.12 -23.25 10.25
N GLY A 53 -17.50 -23.54 11.39
CA GLY A 53 -17.07 -24.89 11.77
C GLY A 53 -15.76 -25.40 11.18
N SER A 54 -15.04 -24.64 10.34
CA SER A 54 -13.74 -25.07 9.77
C SER A 54 -12.57 -24.25 10.30
N ALA A 55 -11.41 -24.90 10.41
CA ALA A 55 -10.18 -24.23 10.80
C ALA A 55 -9.55 -23.56 9.57
N ILE A 56 -9.23 -22.27 9.68
CA ILE A 56 -8.47 -21.56 8.64
C ILE A 56 -7.03 -21.42 9.12
N LYS A 57 -6.09 -21.94 8.35
CA LYS A 57 -4.65 -21.71 8.55
C LYS A 57 -4.05 -21.03 7.34
N TYR A 58 -2.84 -20.49 7.51
CA TYR A 58 -2.17 -19.74 6.47
C TYR A 58 -0.77 -20.28 6.22
N ASP A 59 -0.43 -20.39 4.94
CA ASP A 59 0.92 -20.64 4.46
C ASP A 59 1.77 -19.36 4.62
N VAL A 60 2.71 -19.39 5.56
CA VAL A 60 3.53 -18.23 5.93
C VAL A 60 4.44 -17.78 4.77
N PRO A 61 5.20 -18.67 4.10
CA PRO A 61 5.95 -18.30 2.91
C PRO A 61 5.14 -17.57 1.84
N VAL A 62 3.97 -18.09 1.46
CA VAL A 62 3.13 -17.45 0.43
C VAL A 62 2.58 -16.11 0.92
N THR A 63 2.22 -16.01 2.19
CA THR A 63 1.77 -14.76 2.82
C THR A 63 2.86 -13.68 2.79
N LEU A 64 4.11 -14.05 3.05
CA LEU A 64 5.24 -13.12 2.96
C LEU A 64 5.56 -12.75 1.51
N ALA A 65 5.48 -13.71 0.59
CA ALA A 65 5.65 -13.44 -0.84
C ALA A 65 4.60 -12.45 -1.35
N SER A 66 3.34 -12.58 -0.91
CA SER A 66 2.28 -11.63 -1.28
C SER A 66 2.58 -10.22 -0.76
N ALA A 67 3.13 -10.08 0.45
CA ALA A 67 3.58 -8.79 0.98
C ALA A 67 4.66 -8.14 0.10
N LEU A 68 5.65 -8.94 -0.31
CA LEU A 68 6.73 -8.48 -1.18
C LEU A 68 6.20 -8.07 -2.55
N ILE A 69 5.27 -8.84 -3.14
CA ILE A 69 4.62 -8.48 -4.40
C ILE A 69 3.99 -7.09 -4.29
N ALA A 70 3.20 -6.82 -3.25
CA ALA A 70 2.57 -5.50 -3.07
C ALA A 70 3.59 -4.36 -2.96
N MET A 71 4.67 -4.53 -2.22
CA MET A 71 5.70 -3.49 -2.09
C MET A 71 6.41 -3.22 -3.43
N VAL A 72 6.78 -4.29 -4.15
CA VAL A 72 7.51 -4.19 -5.43
C VAL A 72 6.63 -3.56 -6.51
N VAL A 73 5.39 -4.00 -6.66
CA VAL A 73 4.51 -3.50 -7.74
C VAL A 73 4.10 -2.05 -7.52
N VAL A 74 3.90 -1.63 -6.26
CA VAL A 74 3.66 -0.22 -5.93
C VAL A 74 4.91 0.61 -6.18
N TRP A 75 6.10 0.11 -5.82
CA TRP A 75 7.36 0.80 -6.12
C TRP A 75 7.54 1.01 -7.63
N LEU A 76 7.34 -0.04 -8.44
CA LEU A 76 7.39 0.05 -9.90
C LEU A 76 6.35 1.04 -10.45
N GLY A 77 5.12 1.01 -9.94
CA GLY A 77 4.07 1.95 -10.30
C GLY A 77 4.46 3.40 -10.03
N LEU A 78 5.03 3.67 -8.86
CA LEU A 78 5.50 5.01 -8.48
C LEU A 78 6.69 5.47 -9.33
N CYS A 79 7.62 4.57 -9.70
CA CYS A 79 8.70 4.87 -10.64
C CYS A 79 8.16 5.27 -12.02
N LEU A 80 7.24 4.48 -12.57
CA LEU A 80 6.64 4.70 -13.88
C LEU A 80 5.80 5.99 -13.91
N ALA A 81 5.01 6.22 -12.87
CA ALA A 81 4.15 7.40 -12.76
C ALA A 81 4.93 8.70 -12.62
N GLN A 82 6.14 8.67 -12.02
CA GLN A 82 7.00 9.85 -11.89
C GLN A 82 7.86 10.14 -13.11
N GLN A 83 7.96 9.21 -14.06
CA GLN A 83 8.80 9.38 -15.22
C GLN A 83 8.22 10.45 -16.16
N ARG A 84 8.81 11.65 -16.14
CA ARG A 84 8.30 12.81 -16.90
C ARG A 84 8.18 12.60 -18.39
N SER A 85 9.07 11.80 -18.99
CA SER A 85 9.04 11.50 -20.44
C SER A 85 7.80 10.71 -20.86
N LEU A 86 7.17 9.97 -19.95
CA LEU A 86 5.97 9.19 -20.24
C LEU A 86 4.68 9.98 -20.04
N GLY A 87 4.70 11.07 -19.26
CA GLY A 87 3.52 11.87 -18.94
C GLY A 87 2.34 11.01 -18.47
N THR A 88 1.15 11.23 -19.05
CA THR A 88 -0.06 10.45 -18.75
C THR A 88 0.08 8.95 -19.06
N ARG A 89 0.93 8.57 -20.02
CA ARG A 89 1.16 7.15 -20.33
C ARG A 89 1.85 6.43 -19.17
N GLY A 90 2.76 7.10 -18.47
CA GLY A 90 3.45 6.55 -17.30
C GLY A 90 2.48 6.25 -16.15
N LEU A 91 1.49 7.13 -15.97
CA LEU A 91 0.41 6.92 -15.02
C LEU A 91 -0.47 5.71 -15.39
N LEU A 92 -0.87 5.59 -16.66
CA LEU A 92 -1.71 4.47 -17.11
C LEU A 92 -0.97 3.13 -17.03
N ILE A 93 0.26 3.07 -17.53
CA ILE A 93 1.10 1.85 -17.47
C ILE A 93 1.39 1.48 -16.02
N GLY A 94 1.79 2.46 -15.20
CA GLY A 94 2.00 2.26 -13.77
C GLY A 94 0.74 1.77 -13.06
N GLY A 95 -0.42 2.32 -13.41
CA GLY A 95 -1.72 1.94 -12.87
C GLY A 95 -2.11 0.50 -13.22
N VAL A 96 -1.90 0.07 -14.47
CA VAL A 96 -2.11 -1.32 -14.89
C VAL A 96 -1.15 -2.25 -14.17
N VAL A 97 0.15 -1.95 -14.16
CA VAL A 97 1.18 -2.80 -13.50
C VAL A 97 0.87 -2.94 -12.01
N THR A 98 0.56 -1.83 -11.34
CA THR A 98 0.26 -1.82 -9.91
C THR A 98 -1.05 -2.54 -9.63
N GLY A 99 -2.09 -2.28 -10.42
CA GLY A 99 -3.40 -2.91 -10.25
C GLY A 99 -3.36 -4.42 -10.42
N LEU A 100 -2.75 -4.90 -11.50
CA LEU A 100 -2.55 -6.33 -11.73
C LEU A 100 -1.69 -6.96 -10.63
N GLY A 101 -0.64 -6.27 -10.20
CA GLY A 101 0.21 -6.70 -9.10
C GLY A 101 -0.52 -6.79 -7.76
N VAL A 102 -1.38 -5.83 -7.46
CA VAL A 102 -2.20 -5.81 -6.24
C VAL A 102 -3.27 -6.90 -6.30
N GLY A 103 -3.88 -7.13 -7.46
CA GLY A 103 -4.76 -8.28 -7.67
C GLY A 103 -4.03 -9.61 -7.47
N ALA A 104 -2.83 -9.76 -8.05
CA ALA A 104 -1.99 -10.93 -7.85
C ALA A 104 -1.62 -11.14 -6.37
N MET A 105 -1.29 -10.06 -5.63
CA MET A 105 -1.08 -10.13 -4.19
C MET A 105 -2.35 -10.60 -3.46
N HIS A 106 -3.51 -10.04 -3.79
CA HIS A 106 -4.77 -10.42 -3.15
C HIS A 106 -5.04 -11.90 -3.35
N TYR A 107 -5.04 -12.39 -4.59
CA TYR A 107 -5.29 -13.80 -4.89
C TYR A 107 -4.19 -14.75 -4.39
N ALA A 108 -2.94 -14.31 -4.32
CA ALA A 108 -1.87 -15.07 -3.65
C ALA A 108 -2.13 -15.20 -2.14
N GLY A 109 -2.64 -14.14 -1.50
CA GLY A 109 -3.09 -14.19 -0.09
C GLY A 109 -4.26 -15.15 0.12
N MET A 110 -5.22 -15.15 -0.81
CA MET A 110 -6.34 -16.10 -0.81
C MET A 110 -5.86 -17.54 -1.00
N TYR A 111 -4.89 -17.76 -1.89
CA TYR A 111 -4.27 -19.07 -2.09
C TYR A 111 -3.45 -19.55 -0.87
N ALA A 112 -2.89 -18.61 -0.10
CA ALA A 112 -2.20 -18.92 1.15
C ALA A 112 -3.17 -19.40 2.24
N MET A 113 -4.47 -19.08 2.12
CA MET A 113 -5.51 -19.57 3.01
C MET A 113 -5.74 -21.06 2.79
N LYS A 114 -5.43 -21.87 3.81
CA LYS A 114 -5.65 -23.31 3.84
C LYS A 114 -6.87 -23.60 4.69
N THR A 115 -7.88 -24.19 4.07
CA THR A 115 -9.16 -24.54 4.68
C THR A 115 -9.46 -26.01 4.46
N ASP A 116 -10.29 -26.59 5.33
CA ASP A 116 -10.78 -27.97 5.20
C ASP A 116 -11.90 -28.10 4.16
N VAL A 117 -12.22 -27.01 3.46
CA VAL A 117 -13.32 -26.92 2.50
C VAL A 117 -12.78 -26.41 1.17
N GLU A 118 -13.31 -26.94 0.07
CA GLU A 118 -12.97 -26.50 -1.28
C GLU A 118 -13.47 -25.07 -1.54
N ILE A 119 -12.59 -24.19 -2.04
CA ILE A 119 -12.90 -22.80 -2.39
C ILE A 119 -12.90 -22.68 -3.92
N GLY A 120 -14.08 -22.43 -4.48
CA GLY A 120 -14.27 -22.07 -5.88
C GLY A 120 -14.30 -20.56 -6.09
N TYR A 121 -14.08 -20.14 -7.35
CA TYR A 121 -14.12 -18.73 -7.75
C TYR A 121 -15.06 -18.53 -8.94
N ASP A 122 -15.90 -17.50 -8.86
CA ASP A 122 -16.64 -16.98 -10.00
C ASP A 122 -15.73 -16.07 -10.84
N TRP A 123 -15.27 -16.57 -11.98
CA TRP A 123 -14.32 -15.88 -12.85
C TRP A 123 -14.77 -14.48 -13.34
N PRO A 124 -16.05 -14.25 -13.69
CA PRO A 124 -16.56 -12.90 -13.97
C PRO A 124 -16.35 -11.91 -12.81
N THR A 125 -16.66 -12.32 -11.57
CA THR A 125 -16.46 -11.46 -10.39
C THR A 125 -14.97 -11.24 -10.08
N VAL A 126 -14.11 -12.24 -10.33
CA VAL A 126 -12.65 -12.09 -10.28
C VAL A 126 -12.15 -11.07 -11.30
N ALA A 127 -12.65 -11.11 -12.53
CA ALA A 127 -12.29 -10.12 -13.55
C ALA A 127 -12.75 -8.71 -13.15
N LEU A 128 -13.94 -8.58 -12.56
CA LEU A 128 -14.44 -7.30 -12.04
C LEU A 128 -13.54 -6.75 -10.92
N SER A 129 -13.13 -7.58 -9.95
CA SER A 129 -12.22 -7.16 -8.88
C SER A 129 -10.88 -6.66 -9.46
N MET A 130 -10.38 -7.32 -10.52
CA MET A 130 -9.14 -6.93 -11.18
C MET A 130 -9.26 -5.59 -11.91
N ILE A 131 -10.41 -5.32 -12.53
CA ILE A 131 -10.71 -4.01 -13.12
C ILE A 131 -10.72 -2.93 -12.03
N ILE A 132 -11.39 -3.19 -10.91
CA ILE A 132 -11.41 -2.28 -9.75
C ILE A 132 -9.99 -2.06 -9.24
N ALA A 133 -9.15 -3.09 -9.17
CA ALA A 133 -7.75 -2.98 -8.75
C ALA A 133 -6.96 -2.01 -9.64
N VAL A 134 -7.09 -2.13 -10.97
CA VAL A 134 -6.42 -1.24 -11.93
C VAL A 134 -6.91 0.19 -11.84
N LEU A 135 -8.23 0.41 -11.73
CA LEU A 135 -8.79 1.75 -11.57
C LEU A 135 -8.36 2.40 -10.24
N ALA A 136 -8.43 1.64 -9.14
CA ALA A 136 -8.00 2.08 -7.82
C ALA A 136 -6.50 2.42 -7.79
N ALA A 137 -5.66 1.58 -8.39
CA ALA A 137 -4.22 1.81 -8.46
C ALA A 137 -3.89 3.04 -9.31
N THR A 138 -4.57 3.21 -10.45
CA THR A 138 -4.39 4.39 -11.31
C THR A 138 -4.79 5.67 -10.57
N ALA A 139 -5.92 5.66 -9.86
CA ALA A 139 -6.37 6.78 -9.05
C ALA A 139 -5.40 7.09 -7.89
N ALA A 140 -4.90 6.05 -7.21
CA ALA A 140 -3.89 6.18 -6.16
C ALA A 140 -2.61 6.84 -6.67
N LEU A 141 -2.06 6.36 -7.79
CA LEU A 141 -0.89 6.97 -8.41
C LEU A 141 -1.17 8.42 -8.80
N TRP A 142 -2.35 8.71 -9.36
CA TRP A 142 -2.74 10.07 -9.69
C TRP A 142 -2.78 10.97 -8.45
N PHE A 143 -3.31 10.50 -7.32
CA PHE A 143 -3.31 11.24 -6.06
C PHE A 143 -1.89 11.53 -5.59
N THR A 144 -0.98 10.54 -5.66
CA THR A 144 0.42 10.73 -5.24
C THR A 144 1.14 11.82 -6.03
N LEU A 145 0.77 12.02 -7.29
CA LEU A 145 1.36 13.02 -8.17
C LEU A 145 0.71 14.40 -8.04
N ASN A 146 -0.61 14.47 -7.86
CA ASN A 146 -1.37 15.71 -8.03
C ASN A 146 -1.87 16.32 -6.71
N VAL A 147 -2.05 15.54 -5.65
CA VAL A 147 -2.60 16.04 -4.38
C VAL A 147 -1.55 16.84 -3.60
N ARG A 148 -1.95 18.01 -3.13
CA ARG A 148 -1.16 18.96 -2.33
C ARG A 148 -2.01 19.50 -1.17
N GLY A 149 -1.37 19.75 -0.03
CA GLY A 149 -2.03 20.27 1.17
C GLY A 149 -2.61 19.18 2.07
N THR A 150 -2.70 19.46 3.37
CA THR A 150 -3.04 18.47 4.40
C THR A 150 -4.46 17.90 4.24
N LEU A 151 -5.47 18.76 4.04
CA LEU A 151 -6.87 18.33 3.89
C LEU A 151 -7.08 17.44 2.66
N ALA A 152 -6.53 17.84 1.51
CA ALA A 152 -6.62 17.05 0.29
C ALA A 152 -5.90 15.71 0.42
N THR A 153 -4.77 15.67 1.16
CA THR A 153 -4.05 14.41 1.45
C THR A 153 -4.88 13.46 2.31
N ILE A 154 -5.58 13.98 3.32
CA ILE A 154 -6.49 13.17 4.15
C ILE A 154 -7.64 12.62 3.29
N GLY A 155 -8.26 13.46 2.45
CA GLY A 155 -9.32 13.03 1.54
C GLY A 155 -8.86 11.95 0.56
N ALA A 156 -7.67 12.12 -0.04
CA ALA A 156 -7.07 11.12 -0.92
C ALA A 156 -6.79 9.80 -0.20
N ALA A 157 -6.25 9.84 1.02
CA ALA A 157 -5.98 8.64 1.82
C ALA A 157 -7.26 7.88 2.17
N LEU A 158 -8.37 8.58 2.45
CA LEU A 158 -9.68 7.96 2.66
C LEU A 158 -10.21 7.31 1.38
N ALA A 159 -10.15 8.02 0.25
CA ALA A 159 -10.58 7.49 -1.04
C ALA A 159 -9.77 6.24 -1.45
N MET A 160 -8.45 6.28 -1.27
CA MET A 160 -7.58 5.13 -1.46
C MET A 160 -7.98 3.97 -0.56
N GLY A 161 -8.21 4.21 0.73
CA GLY A 161 -8.65 3.16 1.66
C GLY A 161 -9.97 2.51 1.25
N MET A 162 -10.95 3.30 0.82
CA MET A 162 -12.23 2.81 0.34
C MET A 162 -12.08 1.97 -0.95
N ALA A 163 -11.25 2.42 -1.89
CA ALA A 163 -11.02 1.70 -3.14
C ALA A 163 -10.33 0.34 -2.91
N VAL A 164 -9.32 0.31 -2.04
CA VAL A 164 -8.61 -0.93 -1.68
C VAL A 164 -9.56 -1.90 -0.96
N ALA A 165 -10.39 -1.41 -0.02
CA ALA A 165 -11.40 -2.23 0.65
C ALA A 165 -12.46 -2.74 -0.35
N GLY A 166 -12.92 -1.89 -1.28
CA GLY A 166 -13.87 -2.26 -2.32
C GLY A 166 -13.35 -3.41 -3.18
N MET A 167 -12.12 -3.31 -3.69
CA MET A 167 -11.49 -4.39 -4.45
C MET A 167 -11.43 -5.70 -3.65
N HIS A 168 -10.98 -5.61 -2.39
CA HIS A 168 -10.87 -6.77 -1.52
C HIS A 168 -12.22 -7.48 -1.33
N TYR A 169 -13.27 -6.74 -0.97
CA TYR A 169 -14.58 -7.33 -0.73
C TYR A 169 -15.23 -7.85 -2.02
N THR A 170 -15.01 -7.21 -3.17
CA THR A 170 -15.42 -7.77 -4.47
C THR A 170 -14.67 -9.07 -4.77
N GLY A 171 -13.37 -9.15 -4.50
CA GLY A 171 -12.59 -10.37 -4.68
C GLY A 171 -13.04 -11.50 -3.76
N MET A 172 -13.35 -11.18 -2.49
CA MET A 172 -13.93 -12.13 -1.53
C MET A 172 -15.33 -12.59 -1.93
N PHE A 173 -16.16 -11.70 -2.49
CA PHE A 173 -17.50 -12.03 -2.97
C PHE A 173 -17.48 -13.01 -4.15
N ALA A 174 -16.39 -13.07 -4.92
CA ALA A 174 -16.23 -14.05 -5.98
C ALA A 174 -16.09 -15.49 -5.45
N MET A 175 -15.73 -15.67 -4.18
CA MET A 175 -15.55 -16.99 -3.60
C MET A 175 -16.88 -17.68 -3.33
N HIS A 176 -16.90 -18.98 -3.62
CA HIS A 176 -17.98 -19.87 -3.21
C HIS A 176 -17.38 -21.07 -2.47
N ILE A 177 -18.01 -21.45 -1.37
CA ILE A 177 -17.55 -22.53 -0.50
C ILE A 177 -18.29 -23.80 -0.92
N GLY A 178 -17.54 -24.83 -1.33
CA GLY A 178 -18.09 -26.14 -1.67
C GLY A 178 -18.56 -26.91 -0.44
N ASP A 179 -19.39 -27.94 -0.64
CA ASP A 179 -19.93 -28.77 0.45
C ASP A 179 -18.98 -29.91 0.87
N GLN A 180 -17.86 -30.08 0.15
CA GLN A 180 -16.90 -31.15 0.38
C GLN A 180 -15.96 -30.79 1.54
N GLN A 181 -16.05 -31.56 2.63
CA GLN A 181 -15.13 -31.48 3.75
C GLN A 181 -13.95 -32.42 3.53
N HIS A 182 -12.73 -31.90 3.52
CA HIS A 182 -11.53 -32.71 3.63
C HIS A 182 -11.31 -33.11 5.10
N HIS A 183 -11.16 -34.41 5.37
CA HIS A 183 -10.95 -34.94 6.72
C HIS A 183 -9.55 -34.70 7.29
N MET A 184 -8.69 -33.91 6.63
CA MET A 184 -7.33 -33.66 7.07
C MET A 184 -7.20 -32.21 7.53
N PRO A 185 -6.83 -31.95 8.80
CA PRO A 185 -6.74 -30.60 9.33
C PRO A 185 -5.72 -29.78 8.54
N PRO A 186 -5.94 -28.47 8.32
CA PRO A 186 -5.09 -27.70 7.45
C PRO A 186 -3.73 -27.50 8.15
N SER A 187 -2.64 -27.56 7.38
CA SER A 187 -1.30 -27.20 7.86
C SER A 187 -1.06 -25.70 7.73
N GLY A 188 -0.25 -25.12 8.62
CA GLY A 188 0.09 -23.69 8.59
C GLY A 188 -0.10 -23.01 9.94
N ALA A 189 0.02 -21.69 9.95
CA ALA A 189 -0.16 -20.88 11.15
C ALA A 189 -1.63 -20.45 11.31
N GLY A 190 -2.13 -20.48 12.55
CA GLY A 190 -3.47 -20.01 12.86
C GLY A 190 -3.55 -18.48 12.87
N ALA A 191 -4.76 -17.94 12.70
CA ALA A 191 -4.97 -16.49 12.62
C ALA A 191 -4.40 -15.72 13.83
N ALA A 192 -4.60 -16.23 15.04
CA ALA A 192 -4.09 -15.61 16.27
C ALA A 192 -2.55 -15.58 16.33
N GLN A 193 -1.88 -16.61 15.80
CA GLN A 193 -0.41 -16.71 15.78
C GLN A 193 0.21 -15.69 14.81
N LEU A 194 -0.51 -15.31 13.76
CA LEU A 194 -0.04 -14.33 12.78
C LEU A 194 -0.41 -12.89 13.16
N LEU A 195 -1.51 -12.71 13.88
CA LEU A 195 -2.02 -11.39 14.23
C LEU A 195 -1.07 -10.62 15.17
N THR A 196 -0.51 -11.29 16.18
CA THR A 196 0.44 -10.65 17.12
C THR A 196 1.71 -10.13 16.44
N PRO A 197 2.51 -10.96 15.73
CA PRO A 197 3.72 -10.48 15.06
C PRO A 197 3.39 -9.43 13.99
N LEU A 198 2.28 -9.58 13.27
CA LEU A 198 1.82 -8.58 12.31
C LEU A 198 1.61 -7.20 12.95
N ILE A 199 0.87 -7.13 14.06
CA ILE A 199 0.62 -5.86 14.76
C ILE A 199 1.94 -5.24 15.22
N VAL A 200 2.84 -6.04 15.82
CA VAL A 200 4.13 -5.54 16.31
C VAL A 200 4.97 -5.00 15.15
N SER A 201 5.12 -5.77 14.07
CA SER A 201 5.90 -5.36 12.90
C SER A 201 5.35 -4.10 12.24
N VAL A 202 4.03 -4.02 12.05
CA VAL A 202 3.39 -2.88 11.40
C VAL A 202 3.45 -1.63 12.27
N SER A 203 3.25 -1.75 13.58
CA SER A 203 3.43 -0.64 14.52
C SER A 203 4.86 -0.13 14.51
N LEU A 204 5.86 -1.02 14.53
CA LEU A 204 7.27 -0.65 14.48
C LEU A 204 7.62 0.10 13.20
N VAL A 205 7.16 -0.39 12.04
CA VAL A 205 7.36 0.28 10.74
C VAL A 205 6.68 1.65 10.75
N THR A 206 5.43 1.73 11.20
CA THR A 206 4.66 2.99 11.23
C THR A 206 5.36 4.03 12.11
N VAL A 207 5.79 3.66 13.32
CA VAL A 207 6.51 4.54 14.25
C VAL A 207 7.87 4.95 13.68
N GLY A 208 8.62 4.01 13.09
CA GLY A 208 9.91 4.31 12.46
C GLY A 208 9.78 5.30 11.30
N MET A 209 8.74 5.17 10.46
CA MET A 209 8.47 6.11 9.38
C MET A 209 8.05 7.49 9.90
N LEU A 210 7.21 7.55 10.93
CA LEU A 210 6.84 8.82 11.57
C LEU A 210 8.04 9.51 12.19
N PHE A 211 8.92 8.77 12.86
CA PHE A 211 10.15 9.29 13.42
C PHE A 211 11.08 9.84 12.33
N HIS A 212 11.26 9.10 11.23
CA HIS A 212 12.06 9.55 10.09
C HIS A 212 11.47 10.82 9.43
N LEU A 213 10.14 10.89 9.29
CA LEU A 213 9.44 12.10 8.82
C LEU A 213 9.62 13.28 9.79
N GLY A 214 9.57 13.05 11.11
CA GLY A 214 9.76 14.07 12.13
C GLY A 214 11.18 14.63 12.17
N LEU A 215 12.19 13.76 12.14
CA LEU A 215 13.60 14.17 12.10
C LEU A 215 13.90 15.08 10.90
N THR A 216 13.29 14.79 9.76
CA THR A 216 13.50 15.57 8.53
C THR A 216 12.75 16.90 8.51
N GLU A 217 11.64 17.06 9.26
CA GLU A 217 11.00 18.37 9.47
C GLU A 217 11.83 19.28 10.38
N VAL A 218 12.45 18.72 11.41
CA VAL A 218 13.32 19.47 12.35
C VAL A 218 14.62 19.91 11.67
N GLY A 219 15.20 19.06 10.81
CA GLY A 219 16.39 19.42 10.03
C GLY A 219 16.15 20.52 8.99
N GLY A 220 14.96 20.58 8.39
CA GLY A 220 14.60 21.62 7.41
C GLY A 220 14.22 22.97 8.04
N THR A 221 13.73 22.99 9.27
CA THR A 221 13.45 24.24 10.01
C THR A 221 14.73 24.91 10.51
N THR A 222 15.78 24.15 10.79
CA THR A 222 17.10 24.69 11.18
C THR A 222 17.90 25.27 10.00
N SER A 223 17.61 24.91 8.75
CA SER A 223 18.27 25.52 7.58
C SER A 223 17.68 26.89 7.19
N LEU A 224 16.41 27.16 7.53
CA LEU A 224 15.76 28.44 7.21
C LEU A 224 16.11 29.58 8.18
N THR A 225 16.63 29.26 9.36
CA THR A 225 17.16 30.26 10.32
C THR A 225 18.61 30.66 10.04
N ARG A 226 19.32 29.97 9.13
CA ARG A 226 20.68 30.34 8.69
C ARG A 226 20.64 31.05 7.33
N ARG A 227 19.91 32.17 7.24
CA ARG A 227 20.23 33.20 6.23
C ARG A 227 21.32 34.08 6.85
N PRO A 228 22.57 34.11 6.32
CA PRO A 228 23.51 35.11 6.77
C PRO A 228 22.94 36.49 6.42
N ALA A 229 22.67 37.28 7.45
CA ALA A 229 22.25 38.65 7.32
C ALA A 229 23.45 39.54 6.96
N THR A 230 23.98 39.44 5.75
CA THR A 230 24.99 40.37 5.24
C THR A 230 24.99 40.35 3.72
N GLU A 231 24.47 41.41 3.09
CA GLU A 231 25.32 42.31 2.29
C GLU A 231 24.51 43.57 1.94
N ASN A 232 24.78 44.65 2.68
CA ASN A 232 24.29 45.98 2.38
C ASN A 232 24.96 46.46 1.09
N TYR A 233 24.25 46.35 -0.04
CA TYR A 233 24.66 46.99 -1.29
C TYR A 233 24.24 48.46 -1.27
N TRP A 234 25.17 49.35 -0.91
CA TRP A 234 25.03 50.81 -1.04
C TRP A 234 25.90 51.30 -2.19
N PRO A 235 25.34 51.77 -3.32
CA PRO A 235 26.14 52.47 -4.31
C PRO A 235 26.30 53.92 -3.88
N THR A 236 27.51 54.30 -3.46
CA THR A 236 27.92 55.69 -3.35
C THR A 236 27.85 56.33 -4.73
N ARG A 237 27.11 57.44 -4.84
CA ARG A 237 27.14 58.35 -5.98
C ARG A 237 28.45 59.12 -5.92
N ASP A 238 29.25 59.02 -6.98
CA ASP A 238 30.16 60.06 -7.46
C ASP A 238 30.09 60.07 -8.99
#